data_AF-A0A554KM72-F1
#
_entry.id   AF-A0A554KM72-F1
#
_cell.length_a   1.000
_cell.length_b   1.000
_cell.length_c   1.000
_cell.angle_alpha   90.00
_cell.angle_beta   90.00
_cell.angle_gamma   90.00
#
_symmetry.space_group_name_H-M   'P 1'
#
loop_
_entity.id
_entity.type
_entity.pdbx_description
1 polymer ?
#
loop_
_entity_poly.entity_id
_entity_poly.type
_entity_poly.pdbx_seq_one_letter_code
_entity_poly.pdbx_strand_id
1 'polypeptide(L)'
;GPTTSTGVVATDTLPIGLTFMNATSSQGSYVSSTGIWTVGNMRANSTATLAIAAKVNTSTAGQTITNTVIAQESSSSTDQNLSNNSSTVPIIVFTTSTQPVGCTTNCGGGGGGLVVVLTGGGGSGGSFSSYTLTIDGGAASTLTTSATLAIQATAAHTMEISNDPNFTGSTWIPYTTAMPWTLTPGAGTKTVYGRFRSVSGSDIGAAQDSIQLVVGQVLGVSTNCGAYLTDYIRLGWANNPNEVKKLQIFLNGNLGITLPVTGNYDQQDFDAVQQFQIKYHSEVLAPWVPLGLPTEMTPTGFVYQTTKWWINELQCETLNLSMPSLNVYQQ
;
A
#
# COMPACT_ATOMS: atom_id res chain seq x y z
N GLY A 1 25.87 10.32 -22.75
CA GLY A 1 26.97 9.86 -23.61
C GLY A 1 28.27 10.54 -23.20
N PRO A 2 29.44 9.89 -23.39
CA PRO A 2 30.76 10.44 -23.03
C PRO A 2 31.22 11.55 -23.99
N THR A 3 30.58 11.68 -25.15
CA THR A 3 30.78 12.73 -26.13
C THR A 3 29.50 13.55 -26.30
N THR A 4 29.64 14.72 -26.93
CA THR A 4 28.51 15.55 -27.30
C THR A 4 27.69 14.87 -28.40
N SER A 5 26.39 14.76 -28.18
CA SER A 5 25.39 14.21 -29.10
C SER A 5 24.72 15.36 -29.87
N THR A 6 24.58 15.22 -31.18
CA THR A 6 23.97 16.26 -32.02
C THR A 6 22.64 15.81 -32.62
N GLY A 7 21.64 16.70 -32.57
CA GLY A 7 20.30 16.44 -33.10
C GLY A 7 19.63 15.22 -32.49
N VAL A 8 19.67 15.10 -31.17
CA VAL A 8 18.98 14.04 -30.42
C VAL A 8 17.47 14.20 -30.58
N VAL A 9 16.81 13.10 -30.92
CA VAL A 9 15.37 12.97 -31.04
C VAL A 9 14.94 11.73 -30.26
N ALA A 10 13.88 11.83 -29.48
CA ALA A 10 13.24 10.67 -28.88
C ALA A 10 11.83 10.50 -29.44
N THR A 11 11.39 9.26 -29.61
CA THR A 11 10.06 8.90 -30.08
C THR A 11 9.35 8.15 -28.96
N ASP A 12 8.33 8.78 -28.38
CA ASP A 12 7.43 8.23 -27.38
C ASP A 12 6.00 8.35 -27.92
N THR A 13 5.60 7.30 -28.65
CA THR A 13 4.23 7.18 -29.17
C THR A 13 3.40 6.47 -28.13
N LEU A 14 2.44 7.18 -27.54
CA LEU A 14 1.59 6.60 -26.51
C LEU A 14 0.84 5.38 -27.07
N PRO A 15 0.91 4.22 -26.38
CA PRO A 15 0.24 2.99 -26.79
C PRO A 15 -1.28 3.13 -26.76
N ILE A 16 -1.95 2.26 -27.52
CA ILE A 16 -3.40 2.14 -27.45
C ILE A 16 -3.82 1.87 -26.01
N GLY A 17 -4.81 2.64 -25.55
CA GLY A 17 -5.24 2.58 -24.16
C GLY A 17 -4.83 3.79 -23.32
N LEU A 18 -4.00 4.68 -23.86
CA LEU A 18 -3.71 5.98 -23.27
C LEU A 18 -4.22 7.12 -24.17
N THR A 19 -4.66 8.21 -23.55
CA THR A 19 -5.01 9.47 -24.21
C THR A 19 -4.08 10.56 -23.70
N PHE A 20 -3.33 11.20 -24.60
CA PHE A 20 -2.44 12.32 -24.25
C PHE A 20 -3.21 13.47 -23.58
N MET A 21 -2.65 14.04 -22.50
CA MET A 21 -3.19 15.23 -21.85
C MET A 21 -2.28 16.43 -22.03
N ASN A 22 -1.04 16.35 -21.56
CA ASN A 22 -0.03 17.38 -21.74
C ASN A 22 1.39 16.79 -21.67
N ALA A 23 2.37 17.61 -22.05
CA ALA A 23 3.78 17.31 -21.90
C ALA A 23 4.56 18.55 -21.48
N THR A 24 5.59 18.35 -20.66
CA THR A 24 6.55 19.38 -20.27
C THR A 24 7.96 18.86 -20.50
N SER A 25 8.73 19.55 -21.33
CA SER A 25 10.13 19.21 -21.63
C SER A 25 11.09 20.20 -20.97
N SER A 26 12.18 19.70 -20.39
CA SER A 26 13.25 20.56 -19.85
C SER A 26 14.10 21.20 -20.97
N GLN A 27 14.07 20.61 -22.17
CA GLN A 27 14.79 21.05 -23.35
C GLN A 27 14.06 20.60 -24.61
N GLY A 28 14.11 21.39 -25.67
CA GLY A 28 13.54 21.02 -26.95
C GLY A 28 12.02 21.12 -26.99
N SER A 29 11.38 20.36 -27.88
CA SER A 29 9.92 20.42 -28.06
C SER A 29 9.35 19.05 -28.40
N TYR A 30 8.21 18.71 -27.79
CA TYR A 30 7.49 17.46 -28.02
C TYR A 30 6.23 17.70 -28.86
N VAL A 31 6.02 16.84 -29.86
CA VAL A 31 4.85 16.87 -30.75
C VAL A 31 4.00 15.63 -30.46
N SER A 32 2.89 15.81 -29.75
CA SER A 32 2.04 14.70 -29.30
C SER A 32 1.37 13.92 -30.43
N SER A 33 1.14 14.54 -31.59
CA SER A 33 0.54 13.86 -32.76
C SER A 33 1.46 12.84 -33.41
N THR A 34 2.78 12.98 -33.23
CA THR A 34 3.78 12.07 -33.78
C THR A 34 4.57 11.32 -32.70
N GLY A 35 4.44 11.71 -31.43
CA GLY A 35 5.25 11.19 -30.33
C GLY A 35 6.70 11.65 -30.36
N ILE A 36 7.06 12.60 -31.23
CA ILE A 36 8.46 12.99 -31.44
C ILE A 36 8.84 14.11 -30.48
N TRP A 37 9.87 13.88 -29.69
CA TRP A 37 10.56 14.87 -28.88
C TRP A 37 11.89 15.26 -29.53
N THR A 38 11.98 16.48 -30.04
CA THR A 38 13.23 17.03 -30.59
C THR A 38 14.01 17.70 -29.46
N VAL A 39 14.99 16.98 -28.88
CA VAL A 39 15.81 17.44 -27.76
C VAL A 39 16.89 18.42 -28.24
N GLY A 40 17.46 18.17 -29.41
CA GLY A 40 18.54 18.97 -29.98
C GLY A 40 19.93 18.50 -29.54
N ASN A 41 20.89 19.41 -29.39
CA ASN A 41 22.26 19.05 -29.03
C ASN A 41 22.39 18.84 -27.52
N MET A 42 23.01 17.74 -27.12
CA MET A 42 23.29 17.40 -25.73
C MET A 42 24.79 17.31 -25.49
N ARG A 43 25.29 18.07 -24.52
CA ARG A 43 26.69 17.98 -24.12
C ARG A 43 26.96 16.62 -23.47
N ALA A 44 28.22 16.20 -23.51
CA ALA A 44 28.66 15.03 -22.74
C ALA A 44 28.18 15.14 -21.28
N ASN A 45 27.66 14.03 -20.73
CA ASN A 45 27.14 13.91 -19.37
C ASN A 45 25.97 14.84 -18.98
N SER A 46 25.27 15.43 -19.95
CA SER A 46 24.05 16.21 -19.68
C SER A 46 22.79 15.35 -19.66
N THR A 47 21.74 15.85 -18.99
CA THR A 47 20.42 15.22 -18.91
C THR A 47 19.35 16.18 -19.39
N ALA A 48 18.42 15.68 -20.19
CA ALA A 48 17.17 16.34 -20.53
C ALA A 48 16.01 15.42 -20.13
N THR A 49 14.89 16.00 -19.72
CA THR A 49 13.70 15.25 -19.28
C THR A 49 12.46 15.69 -20.06
N LEU A 50 11.59 14.71 -20.31
CA LEU A 50 10.25 14.91 -20.84
C LEU A 50 9.28 14.21 -19.90
N ALA A 51 8.34 14.97 -19.33
CA ALA A 51 7.23 14.43 -18.56
C ALA A 51 5.96 14.48 -19.42
N ILE A 52 5.32 13.33 -19.64
CA ILE A 52 4.06 13.21 -20.37
C ILE A 52 2.97 12.79 -19.37
N ALA A 53 1.87 13.54 -19.32
CA ALA A 53 0.66 13.10 -18.63
C ALA A 53 -0.31 12.51 -19.65
N ALA A 54 -0.81 11.31 -19.36
CA ALA A 54 -1.80 10.63 -20.18
C ALA A 54 -2.92 10.06 -19.31
N LYS A 55 -4.13 10.02 -19.86
CA LYS A 55 -5.32 9.41 -19.25
C LYS A 55 -5.44 7.97 -19.73
N VAL A 56 -5.65 7.02 -18.81
CA VAL A 56 -5.97 5.63 -19.14
C VAL A 56 -7.40 5.53 -19.67
N ASN A 57 -7.59 4.83 -20.79
CA ASN A 57 -8.88 4.68 -21.46
C ASN A 57 -9.78 3.69 -20.72
N THR A 58 -11.10 3.88 -20.81
CA THR A 58 -12.10 3.12 -20.03
C THR A 58 -12.20 1.63 -20.37
N SER A 59 -11.57 1.16 -21.45
CA SER A 59 -11.63 -0.24 -21.92
C SER A 59 -10.35 -1.03 -21.71
N THR A 60 -9.41 -0.52 -20.91
CA THR A 60 -8.12 -1.18 -20.65
C THR A 60 -8.06 -1.86 -19.29
N ALA A 61 -9.18 -1.92 -18.56
CA ALA A 61 -9.28 -2.58 -17.27
C ALA A 61 -8.78 -4.04 -17.33
N GLY A 62 -7.90 -4.42 -16.41
CA GLY A 62 -7.25 -5.73 -16.35
C GLY A 62 -6.07 -5.91 -17.31
N GLN A 63 -5.79 -4.92 -18.17
CA GLN A 63 -4.71 -4.99 -19.14
C GLN A 63 -3.44 -4.32 -18.58
N THR A 64 -2.29 -4.81 -19.04
CA THR A 64 -1.02 -4.09 -18.91
C THR A 64 -0.78 -3.31 -20.20
N ILE A 65 -0.65 -1.99 -20.08
CA ILE A 65 -0.29 -1.09 -21.18
C ILE A 65 1.21 -0.82 -21.10
N THR A 66 1.96 -1.16 -22.14
CA THR A 66 3.41 -0.94 -22.18
C THR A 66 3.74 0.32 -22.98
N ASN A 67 4.37 1.31 -22.34
CA ASN A 67 4.88 2.50 -23.03
C ASN A 67 6.39 2.34 -23.28
N THR A 68 6.85 2.62 -24.49
CA THR A 68 8.26 2.53 -24.88
C THR A 68 8.69 3.82 -25.58
N VAL A 69 9.75 4.43 -25.07
CA VAL A 69 10.44 5.55 -25.72
C VAL A 69 11.72 5.05 -26.38
N ILE A 70 12.01 5.55 -27.57
CA ILE A 70 13.22 5.24 -28.33
C ILE A 70 13.95 6.52 -28.69
N ALA A 71 15.20 6.68 -28.26
CA ALA A 71 16.08 7.79 -28.62
C ALA A 71 16.91 7.48 -29.87
N GLN A 72 17.23 8.51 -30.64
CA GLN A 72 18.08 8.43 -31.82
C GLN A 72 18.79 9.77 -32.05
N GLU A 73 19.97 9.72 -32.66
CA GLU A 73 20.71 10.90 -33.11
C GLU A 73 20.45 11.13 -34.60
N SER A 74 20.36 12.38 -35.04
CA SER A 74 20.18 12.70 -36.47
C SER A 74 21.40 12.39 -37.34
N SER A 75 22.59 12.26 -36.73
CA SER A 75 23.83 11.94 -37.42
C SER A 75 24.17 10.47 -37.27
N SER A 76 24.13 9.71 -38.37
CA SER A 76 24.65 8.35 -38.42
C SER A 76 26.16 8.36 -38.14
N SER A 77 26.62 7.96 -36.94
CA SER A 77 27.82 7.13 -36.72
C SER A 77 28.49 7.19 -35.33
N THR A 78 28.02 7.98 -34.35
CA THR A 78 28.67 7.99 -33.02
C THR A 78 28.16 6.92 -32.06
N ASP A 79 26.86 6.65 -32.07
CA ASP A 79 26.28 5.62 -31.23
C ASP A 79 26.24 4.26 -31.96
N GLN A 80 27.21 3.40 -31.64
CA GLN A 80 27.29 2.05 -32.19
C GLN A 80 26.34 1.07 -31.49
N ASN A 81 25.70 1.47 -30.39
CA ASN A 81 24.89 0.58 -29.57
C ASN A 81 23.43 1.04 -29.49
N LEU A 82 22.70 0.87 -30.58
CA LEU A 82 21.28 1.27 -30.64
C LEU A 82 20.38 0.50 -29.65
N SER A 83 20.84 -0.61 -29.06
CA SER A 83 20.01 -1.41 -28.16
C SER A 83 19.85 -0.80 -26.76
N ASN A 84 20.65 0.21 -26.40
CA ASN A 84 20.51 0.93 -25.13
C ASN A 84 19.71 2.23 -25.25
N ASN A 85 19.17 2.53 -26.43
CA ASN A 85 18.41 3.74 -26.70
C ASN A 85 16.90 3.58 -26.48
N SER A 86 16.46 2.49 -25.86
CA SER A 86 15.06 2.29 -25.52
C SER A 86 14.84 2.27 -24.01
N SER A 87 13.76 2.88 -23.55
CA SER A 87 13.26 2.74 -22.19
C SER A 87 11.79 2.34 -22.23
N THR A 88 11.41 1.39 -21.38
CA THR A 88 10.06 0.80 -21.38
C THR A 88 9.51 0.78 -19.97
N VAL A 89 8.23 1.17 -19.82
CA VAL A 89 7.51 1.13 -18.55
C VAL A 89 6.15 0.44 -18.72
N PRO A 90 5.81 -0.55 -17.88
CA PRO A 90 4.47 -1.13 -17.84
C PRO A 90 3.52 -0.28 -16.98
N ILE A 91 2.30 -0.11 -17.45
CA ILE A 91 1.17 0.53 -16.74
C ILE A 91 0.13 -0.56 -16.52
N ILE A 92 -0.02 -1.00 -15.28
CA ILE A 92 -1.00 -2.02 -14.91
C ILE A 92 -2.34 -1.32 -14.65
N VAL A 93 -3.35 -1.65 -15.45
CA VAL A 93 -4.69 -1.09 -15.31
C VAL A 93 -5.54 -2.08 -14.53
N PHE A 94 -5.92 -1.72 -13.31
CA PHE A 94 -6.76 -2.58 -12.47
C PHE A 94 -8.21 -2.63 -12.99
N THR A 95 -8.86 -3.78 -12.83
CA THR A 95 -10.32 -3.86 -12.95
C THR A 95 -10.93 -3.22 -11.72
N THR A 96 -11.97 -2.40 -11.90
CA THR A 96 -12.78 -1.97 -10.77
C THR A 96 -13.45 -3.22 -10.19
N SER A 97 -12.96 -3.67 -9.03
CA SER A 97 -13.69 -4.58 -8.15
C SER A 97 -15.06 -3.96 -7.88
N THR A 98 -16.11 -4.75 -8.12
CA THR A 98 -17.55 -4.47 -7.99
C THR A 98 -17.93 -3.12 -7.37
N GLN A 99 -18.48 -2.22 -8.19
CA GLN A 99 -19.23 -1.05 -7.72
C GLN A 99 -20.45 -1.48 -6.87
N PRO A 100 -20.70 -0.82 -5.72
CA PRO A 100 -22.02 -0.79 -5.11
C PRO A 100 -22.99 -0.07 -6.05
N VAL A 101 -24.22 -0.56 -6.10
CA VAL A 101 -25.34 0.06 -6.82
C VAL A 101 -25.51 1.51 -6.34
N GLY A 102 -25.29 2.51 -7.20
CA GLY A 102 -25.75 3.88 -6.89
C GLY A 102 -24.95 5.10 -7.39
N CYS A 103 -23.95 5.00 -8.26
CA CYS A 103 -23.31 6.23 -8.79
C CYS A 103 -23.57 6.46 -10.29
N THR A 104 -24.48 7.38 -10.58
CA THR A 104 -24.68 7.94 -11.92
C THR A 104 -23.72 9.13 -12.09
N THR A 105 -22.61 8.89 -12.80
CA THR A 105 -21.63 9.85 -13.37
C THR A 105 -20.42 10.27 -12.51
N ASN A 106 -19.22 9.98 -13.07
CA ASN A 106 -17.86 10.43 -12.70
C ASN A 106 -17.17 9.84 -11.44
N CYS A 107 -16.97 8.51 -11.39
CA CYS A 107 -16.08 7.85 -10.43
C CYS A 107 -14.88 7.14 -11.08
N GLY A 108 -13.97 7.90 -11.68
CA GLY A 108 -12.68 7.35 -12.14
C GLY A 108 -11.67 8.45 -12.45
N GLY A 109 -10.67 8.63 -11.57
CA GLY A 109 -9.57 9.54 -11.83
C GLY A 109 -8.58 9.66 -10.68
N GLY A 110 -7.35 9.21 -10.92
CA GLY A 110 -6.15 9.43 -10.11
C GLY A 110 -5.13 8.38 -10.53
N GLY A 111 -4.08 8.66 -11.30
CA GLY A 111 -3.29 9.88 -11.39
C GLY A 111 -1.84 9.50 -11.10
N GLY A 112 -1.29 8.54 -11.86
CA GLY A 112 0.10 8.13 -11.75
C GLY A 112 0.98 9.11 -12.51
N GLY A 113 1.70 9.96 -11.80
CA GLY A 113 2.75 10.80 -12.39
C GLY A 113 3.91 9.92 -12.85
N LEU A 114 4.21 9.97 -14.15
CA LEU A 114 5.38 9.35 -14.75
C LEU A 114 6.58 10.30 -14.62
N VAL A 115 7.63 9.88 -13.92
CA VAL A 115 8.94 10.55 -13.94
C VAL A 115 9.92 9.62 -14.66
N VAL A 116 10.21 9.92 -15.92
CA VAL A 116 11.28 9.24 -16.68
C VAL A 116 12.59 9.98 -16.42
N VAL A 117 13.54 9.32 -15.74
CA VAL A 117 14.91 9.81 -15.60
C VAL A 117 15.78 9.03 -16.57
N LEU A 118 16.26 9.68 -17.65
CA LEU A 118 17.28 9.13 -18.53
C LEU A 118 18.67 9.58 -18.05
N THR A 119 19.45 8.68 -17.47
CA THR A 119 20.89 8.89 -17.24
C THR A 119 21.69 8.17 -18.32
N GLY A 120 22.28 8.92 -19.25
CA GLY A 120 23.06 8.36 -20.35
C GLY A 120 24.47 7.96 -19.93
N GLY A 121 24.69 6.68 -19.62
CA GLY A 121 26.01 6.11 -19.35
C GLY A 121 26.21 4.75 -20.01
N GLY A 122 26.97 4.73 -21.11
CA GLY A 122 27.56 3.52 -21.68
C GLY A 122 29.04 3.47 -21.32
N GLY A 123 29.41 2.50 -20.49
CA GLY A 123 30.79 2.12 -20.17
C GLY A 123 30.80 0.72 -19.56
N SER A 124 31.27 -0.25 -20.34
CA SER A 124 31.66 -1.62 -19.93
C SER A 124 30.67 -2.44 -19.10
N GLY A 125 29.90 -3.31 -19.78
CA GLY A 125 29.50 -4.62 -19.24
C GLY A 125 28.60 -4.67 -18.00
N GLY A 126 27.89 -3.59 -17.66
CA GLY A 126 26.91 -3.61 -16.57
C GLY A 126 25.52 -3.93 -17.09
N SER A 127 25.06 -5.18 -16.90
CA SER A 127 23.63 -5.47 -16.87
C SER A 127 23.00 -4.53 -15.83
N PHE A 128 22.16 -3.58 -16.25
CA PHE A 128 21.40 -2.76 -15.32
C PHE A 128 20.37 -3.67 -14.66
N SER A 129 20.75 -4.24 -13.53
CA SER A 129 19.83 -5.03 -12.72
C SER A 129 18.85 -4.07 -12.03
N SER A 130 17.73 -3.80 -12.68
CA SER A 130 16.58 -3.22 -12.00
C SER A 130 15.98 -4.31 -11.11
N TYR A 131 16.19 -4.15 -9.80
CA TYR A 131 15.51 -4.95 -8.79
C TYR A 131 14.27 -4.18 -8.35
N THR A 132 13.09 -4.75 -8.53
CA THR A 132 11.86 -4.17 -8.03
C THR A 132 11.14 -5.16 -7.14
N LEU A 133 10.50 -4.61 -6.11
CA LEU A 133 9.55 -5.28 -5.25
C LEU A 133 8.35 -4.34 -5.20
N THR A 134 7.14 -4.88 -5.32
CA THR A 134 5.92 -4.08 -5.29
C THR A 134 4.85 -4.79 -4.47
N ILE A 135 4.24 -4.08 -3.52
CA ILE A 135 3.17 -4.60 -2.66
C ILE A 135 1.82 -4.28 -3.31
N ASP A 136 0.99 -5.29 -3.53
CA ASP A 136 -0.36 -5.16 -4.10
C ASP A 136 -0.40 -4.34 -5.39
N GLY A 137 0.63 -4.49 -6.23
CA GLY A 137 0.76 -3.75 -7.49
C GLY A 137 1.02 -2.25 -7.33
N GLY A 138 1.53 -1.83 -6.16
CA GLY A 138 1.89 -0.45 -5.86
C GLY A 138 0.73 0.34 -5.25
N ALA A 139 -0.23 -0.37 -4.65
CA ALA A 139 -1.35 0.25 -3.99
C ALA A 139 -0.85 1.20 -2.88
N ALA A 140 -1.40 2.41 -2.83
CA ALA A 140 -1.04 3.38 -1.78
C ALA A 140 -1.46 2.90 -0.38
N SER A 141 -2.52 2.10 -0.30
CA SER A 141 -3.07 1.58 0.95
C SER A 141 -3.75 0.22 0.80
N THR A 142 -3.81 -0.55 1.89
CA THR A 142 -4.56 -1.80 2.00
C THR A 142 -5.35 -1.87 3.31
N LEU A 143 -6.39 -2.70 3.37
CA LEU A 143 -7.23 -2.93 4.55
C LEU A 143 -6.87 -4.22 5.30
N THR A 144 -6.03 -5.05 4.70
CA THR A 144 -5.70 -6.38 5.20
C THR A 144 -4.20 -6.52 5.36
N THR A 145 -3.77 -7.38 6.30
CA THR A 145 -2.36 -7.77 6.40
C THR A 145 -1.95 -8.75 5.31
N SER A 146 -2.91 -9.37 4.61
CA SER A 146 -2.64 -10.18 3.41
C SER A 146 -2.35 -9.28 2.22
N ALA A 147 -1.21 -9.53 1.57
CA ALA A 147 -0.76 -8.81 0.38
C ALA A 147 -0.18 -9.79 -0.66
N THR A 148 0.01 -9.31 -1.88
CA THR A 148 0.76 -10.00 -2.94
C THR A 148 1.98 -9.19 -3.32
N LEU A 149 3.15 -9.81 -3.35
CA LEU A 149 4.37 -9.18 -3.83
C LEU A 149 4.56 -9.49 -5.30
N ALA A 150 4.90 -8.48 -6.09
CA ALA A 150 5.48 -8.62 -7.42
C ALA A 150 6.96 -8.31 -7.35
N ILE A 151 7.80 -9.19 -7.90
CA ILE A 151 9.25 -9.14 -7.76
C ILE A 151 9.89 -9.27 -9.14
N GLN A 152 10.77 -8.33 -9.48
CA GLN A 152 11.62 -8.42 -10.65
C GLN A 152 13.06 -8.32 -10.19
N ALA A 153 13.82 -9.42 -10.29
CA ALA A 153 15.23 -9.43 -9.99
C ALA A 153 16.00 -10.21 -11.05
N THR A 154 16.45 -9.49 -12.08
CA THR A 154 17.23 -10.09 -13.17
C THR A 154 18.49 -10.76 -12.61
N ALA A 155 18.76 -11.99 -13.05
CA ALA A 155 19.85 -12.86 -12.58
C ALA A 155 19.74 -13.38 -11.12
N ALA A 156 18.61 -13.17 -10.44
CA ALA A 156 18.36 -13.79 -9.14
C ALA A 156 18.05 -15.28 -9.30
N HIS A 157 18.68 -16.09 -8.45
CA HIS A 157 18.43 -17.51 -8.29
C HIS A 157 17.75 -17.81 -6.94
N THR A 158 18.16 -17.08 -5.89
CA THR A 158 17.50 -17.09 -4.59
C THR A 158 17.18 -15.67 -4.14
N MET A 159 16.21 -15.56 -3.25
CA MET A 159 15.78 -14.31 -2.66
C MET A 159 15.51 -14.48 -1.17
N GLU A 160 15.58 -13.39 -0.43
CA GLU A 160 15.18 -13.35 0.97
C GLU A 160 14.30 -12.11 1.16
N ILE A 161 13.10 -12.32 1.70
CA ILE A 161 12.06 -11.31 1.85
C ILE A 161 11.73 -11.17 3.34
N SER A 162 11.53 -9.95 3.83
CA SER A 162 11.27 -9.68 5.25
C SER A 162 10.46 -8.40 5.47
N ASN A 163 9.72 -8.34 6.57
CA ASN A 163 9.15 -7.09 7.10
C ASN A 163 10.14 -6.30 7.98
N ASP A 164 11.25 -6.93 8.38
CA ASP A 164 12.35 -6.33 9.15
C ASP A 164 13.51 -5.97 8.20
N PRO A 165 13.97 -4.70 8.16
CA PRO A 165 15.10 -4.28 7.33
C PRO A 165 16.39 -5.05 7.60
N ASN A 166 16.54 -5.67 8.77
CA ASN A 166 17.72 -6.44 9.14
C ASN A 166 17.63 -7.93 8.79
N PHE A 167 16.50 -8.39 8.23
CA PHE A 167 16.29 -9.79 7.88
C PHE A 167 16.47 -10.74 9.08
N THR A 168 16.10 -10.30 10.29
CA THR A 168 16.22 -11.12 11.50
C THR A 168 15.23 -12.30 11.43
N GLY A 169 15.75 -13.53 11.45
CA GLY A 169 14.92 -14.73 11.41
C GLY A 169 14.34 -15.10 10.05
N SER A 170 14.65 -14.37 8.98
CA SER A 170 14.33 -14.78 7.61
C SER A 170 15.38 -15.75 7.05
N THR A 171 15.03 -16.42 5.96
CA THR A 171 15.90 -17.38 5.27
C THR A 171 15.84 -17.17 3.76
N TRP A 172 16.93 -17.56 3.09
CA TRP A 172 16.99 -17.57 1.63
C TRP A 172 16.09 -18.67 1.06
N ILE A 173 15.25 -18.30 0.09
CA ILE A 173 14.34 -19.19 -0.63
C ILE A 173 14.58 -19.10 -2.15
N PRO A 174 14.12 -20.08 -2.95
CA PRO A 174 14.18 -19.99 -4.41
C PRO A 174 13.50 -18.71 -4.93
N TYR A 175 14.09 -18.10 -5.96
CA TYR A 175 13.53 -16.89 -6.58
C TYR A 175 12.17 -17.17 -7.25
N THR A 176 11.22 -16.27 -7.02
CA THR A 176 9.92 -16.26 -7.69
C THR A 176 9.56 -14.83 -8.09
N THR A 177 8.77 -14.66 -9.15
CA THR A 177 8.34 -13.33 -9.62
C THR A 177 7.12 -12.79 -8.89
N ALA A 178 6.40 -13.62 -8.12
CA ALA A 178 5.31 -13.19 -7.26
C ALA A 178 5.10 -14.16 -6.10
N MET A 179 4.65 -13.66 -4.95
CA MET A 179 4.26 -14.50 -3.83
C MET A 179 3.25 -13.84 -2.89
N PRO A 180 2.39 -14.64 -2.23
CA PRO A 180 1.59 -14.14 -1.12
C PRO A 180 2.49 -13.72 0.04
N TRP A 181 2.10 -12.67 0.74
CA TRP A 181 2.85 -12.11 1.85
C TRP A 181 1.93 -11.63 2.96
N THR A 182 2.44 -11.66 4.19
CA THR A 182 1.74 -11.17 5.39
C THR A 182 2.51 -9.99 5.96
N LEU A 183 1.90 -8.81 5.91
CA LEU A 183 2.41 -7.58 6.51
C LEU A 183 2.36 -7.64 8.03
N THR A 184 3.17 -6.82 8.70
CA THR A 184 3.09 -6.67 10.15
C THR A 184 1.72 -6.10 10.55
N PRO A 185 1.07 -6.63 11.61
CA PRO A 185 -0.20 -6.10 12.10
C PRO A 185 -0.13 -4.63 12.55
N GLY A 186 -1.30 -4.02 12.76
CA GLY A 186 -1.47 -2.64 13.22
C GLY A 186 -1.54 -1.63 12.07
N ALA A 187 -2.17 -0.47 12.28
CA ALA A 187 -2.25 0.56 11.24
C ALA A 187 -0.87 1.17 10.91
N GLY A 188 -0.79 1.89 9.79
CA GLY A 188 0.38 2.70 9.40
C GLY A 188 1.21 2.08 8.28
N THR A 189 2.34 2.72 7.97
CA THR A 189 3.25 2.30 6.91
C THR A 189 3.78 0.89 7.17
N LYS A 190 3.56 -0.02 6.23
CA LYS A 190 4.15 -1.35 6.19
C LYS A 190 5.18 -1.39 5.08
N THR A 191 6.37 -1.85 5.40
CA THR A 191 7.47 -1.95 4.43
C THR A 191 7.89 -3.40 4.32
N VAL A 192 8.07 -3.85 3.08
CA VAL A 192 8.63 -5.16 2.76
C VAL A 192 9.97 -4.95 2.08
N TYR A 193 10.98 -5.65 2.56
CA TYR A 193 12.35 -5.63 2.06
C TYR A 193 12.64 -6.94 1.35
N GLY A 194 13.34 -6.88 0.23
CA GLY A 194 13.82 -8.04 -0.51
C GLY A 194 15.29 -7.88 -0.88
N ARG A 195 16.07 -8.95 -0.72
CA ARG A 195 17.44 -9.07 -1.23
C ARG A 195 17.61 -10.31 -2.08
N PHE A 196 18.52 -10.25 -3.05
CA PHE A 196 18.63 -11.24 -4.13
C PHE A 196 20.05 -11.77 -4.25
N ARG A 197 20.16 -13.06 -4.57
CA ARG A 197 21.42 -13.76 -4.80
C ARG A 197 21.41 -14.44 -6.16
N SER A 198 22.57 -14.46 -6.80
CA SER A 198 22.81 -15.21 -8.03
C SER A 198 22.95 -16.72 -7.77
N VAL A 199 23.07 -17.51 -8.84
CA VAL A 199 23.32 -18.96 -8.76
C VAL A 199 24.63 -19.31 -8.04
N SER A 200 25.61 -18.40 -8.01
CA SER A 200 26.87 -18.59 -7.25
C SER A 200 26.73 -18.23 -5.77
N GLY A 201 25.54 -17.84 -5.31
CA GLY A 201 25.28 -17.41 -3.93
C GLY A 201 25.75 -16.00 -3.59
N SER A 202 26.24 -15.24 -4.58
CA SER A 202 26.67 -13.85 -4.40
C SER A 202 25.46 -12.92 -4.35
N ASP A 203 25.43 -11.99 -3.40
CA ASP A 203 24.41 -10.93 -3.32
C ASP A 203 24.49 -10.05 -4.57
N ILE A 204 23.36 -9.83 -5.25
CA ILE A 204 23.31 -9.08 -6.51
C ILE A 204 22.51 -7.79 -6.40
N GLY A 205 21.64 -7.65 -5.38
CA GLY A 205 20.97 -6.40 -5.07
C GLY A 205 19.80 -6.55 -4.10
N ALA A 206 19.09 -5.45 -3.89
CA ALA A 206 17.95 -5.36 -2.98
C ALA A 206 16.89 -4.41 -3.53
N ALA A 207 15.65 -4.59 -3.07
CA ALA A 207 14.50 -3.74 -3.35
C ALA A 207 13.61 -3.66 -2.11
N GLN A 208 12.78 -2.63 -2.04
CA GLN A 208 11.76 -2.49 -1.00
C GLN A 208 10.56 -1.74 -1.55
N ASP A 209 9.43 -1.92 -0.89
CA ASP A 209 8.23 -1.14 -1.15
C ASP A 209 7.45 -0.93 0.15
N SER A 210 6.60 0.09 0.17
CA SER A 210 5.80 0.46 1.32
C SER A 210 4.33 0.69 0.95
N ILE A 211 3.44 0.22 1.81
CA ILE A 211 1.98 0.41 1.69
C ILE A 211 1.42 0.96 3.00
N GLN A 212 0.40 1.81 2.95
CA GLN A 212 -0.34 2.19 4.16
C GLN A 212 -1.35 1.11 4.54
N LEU A 213 -1.15 0.39 5.65
CA LEU A 213 -2.21 -0.44 6.21
C LEU A 213 -3.18 0.47 6.96
N VAL A 214 -4.36 0.68 6.39
CA VAL A 214 -5.41 1.49 6.98
C VAL A 214 -6.47 0.58 7.59
N VAL A 215 -6.97 0.94 8.77
CA VAL A 215 -8.09 0.21 9.37
C VAL A 215 -9.33 0.55 8.55
N GLY A 216 -10.12 -0.45 8.17
CA GLY A 216 -11.35 -0.26 7.40
C GLY A 216 -12.29 0.73 8.10
N GLN A 217 -12.36 1.94 7.55
CA GLN A 217 -13.33 2.97 7.91
C GLN A 217 -14.29 3.10 6.72
N VAL A 218 -15.59 2.97 6.97
CA VAL A 218 -16.65 3.16 5.97
C VAL A 218 -16.66 4.64 5.57
N LEU A 219 -16.50 4.94 4.27
CA LEU A 219 -16.45 6.31 3.73
C LEU A 219 -17.75 7.08 4.00
N GLY A 220 -17.66 8.21 4.71
CA GLY A 220 -18.78 9.16 4.82
C GLY A 220 -18.80 10.18 5.96
N VAL A 221 -17.78 10.35 6.81
CA VAL A 221 -17.76 11.42 7.83
C VAL A 221 -16.39 12.06 7.90
N SER A 222 -16.37 13.39 8.02
CA SER A 222 -15.20 14.25 8.18
C SER A 222 -14.14 13.65 9.09
N THR A 223 -12.88 13.80 8.67
CA THR A 223 -11.65 13.60 9.42
C THR A 223 -11.71 14.24 10.81
N ASN A 224 -12.19 13.46 11.77
CA ASN A 224 -11.94 13.54 13.20
C ASN A 224 -12.11 12.11 13.69
N CYS A 225 -11.14 11.57 14.43
CA CYS A 225 -11.42 10.37 15.20
C CYS A 225 -12.58 10.66 16.15
N GLY A 226 -13.74 10.06 15.88
CA GLY A 226 -14.84 9.98 16.83
C GLY A 226 -14.73 8.71 17.65
N ALA A 227 -15.45 8.65 18.77
CA ALA A 227 -15.59 7.42 19.53
C ALA A 227 -16.07 6.28 18.60
N TYR A 228 -15.33 5.18 18.55
CA TYR A 228 -15.64 4.01 17.74
C TYR A 228 -16.95 3.34 18.18
N LEU A 229 -17.08 3.10 19.49
CA LEU A 229 -18.31 2.72 20.17
C LEU A 229 -18.84 3.92 20.98
N THR A 230 -20.12 4.21 20.79
CA THR A 230 -20.86 5.25 21.53
C THR A 230 -21.74 4.65 22.60
N ASP A 231 -22.28 3.46 22.37
CA ASP A 231 -23.29 2.85 23.25
C ASP A 231 -22.68 1.82 24.20
N TYR A 232 -23.38 1.54 25.29
CA TYR A 232 -23.06 0.40 26.15
C TYR A 232 -23.71 -0.87 25.59
N ILE A 233 -23.01 -2.00 25.71
CA ILE A 233 -23.48 -3.28 25.19
C ILE A 233 -23.42 -4.32 26.32
N ARG A 234 -24.53 -5.04 26.53
CA ARG A 234 -24.66 -6.06 27.59
C ARG A 234 -25.59 -7.19 27.19
N LEU A 235 -25.33 -8.38 27.72
CA LEU A 235 -26.14 -9.56 27.42
C LEU A 235 -27.55 -9.43 27.99
N GLY A 236 -28.54 -9.91 27.23
CA GLY A 236 -29.96 -9.90 27.63
C GLY A 236 -30.67 -8.54 27.51
N TRP A 237 -30.04 -7.54 26.91
CA TRP A 237 -30.63 -6.21 26.69
C TRP A 237 -30.83 -5.93 25.21
N ALA A 238 -31.73 -4.98 24.92
CA ALA A 238 -31.90 -4.44 23.58
C ALA A 238 -30.70 -3.56 23.22
N ASN A 239 -29.65 -4.19 22.68
CA ASN A 239 -28.46 -3.49 22.20
C ASN A 239 -28.69 -2.92 20.81
N ASN A 240 -28.02 -1.81 20.49
CA ASN A 240 -28.00 -1.25 19.15
C ASN A 240 -27.25 -2.21 18.20
N PRO A 241 -27.92 -2.77 17.16
CA PRO A 241 -27.29 -3.78 16.32
C PRO A 241 -26.06 -3.29 15.56
N ASN A 242 -25.98 -1.99 15.27
CA ASN A 242 -24.83 -1.42 14.58
C ASN A 242 -23.61 -1.35 15.50
N GLU A 243 -23.81 -1.03 16.78
CA GLU A 243 -22.73 -0.98 17.78
C GLU A 243 -22.23 -2.38 18.10
N VAL A 244 -23.12 -3.38 18.12
CA VAL A 244 -22.74 -4.78 18.28
C VAL A 244 -21.91 -5.28 17.10
N LYS A 245 -22.26 -4.92 15.85
CA LYS A 245 -21.45 -5.29 14.68
C LYS A 245 -20.05 -4.68 14.73
N LYS A 246 -19.93 -3.41 15.15
CA LYS A 246 -18.63 -2.77 15.38
C LYS A 246 -17.83 -3.53 16.44
N LEU A 247 -18.44 -3.87 17.57
CA LEU A 247 -17.81 -4.65 18.62
C LEU A 247 -17.32 -6.03 18.10
N GLN A 248 -18.17 -6.76 17.36
CA GLN A 248 -17.82 -8.06 16.78
C GLN A 248 -16.61 -7.97 15.84
N ILE A 249 -16.58 -6.96 14.97
CA ILE A 249 -15.44 -6.69 14.07
C ILE A 249 -14.18 -6.37 14.88
N PHE A 250 -14.30 -5.51 15.89
CA PHE A 250 -13.20 -5.14 16.76
C PHE A 250 -12.61 -6.36 17.49
N LEU A 251 -13.46 -7.20 18.09
CA LEU A 251 -13.02 -8.38 18.84
C LEU A 251 -12.33 -9.40 17.93
N ASN A 252 -12.85 -9.63 16.72
CA ASN A 252 -12.20 -10.48 15.72
C ASN A 252 -10.78 -10.00 15.39
N GLY A 253 -10.62 -8.70 15.13
CA GLY A 253 -9.32 -8.11 14.82
C GLY A 253 -8.37 -8.08 16.01
N ASN A 254 -8.86 -7.74 17.21
CA ASN A 254 -8.02 -7.56 18.38
C ASN A 254 -7.60 -8.89 19.02
N LEU A 255 -8.48 -9.89 19.03
CA LEU A 255 -8.23 -11.19 19.67
C LEU A 255 -7.78 -12.27 18.69
N GLY A 256 -7.88 -12.04 17.37
CA GLY A 256 -7.58 -13.07 16.37
C GLY A 256 -8.59 -14.22 16.37
N ILE A 257 -9.83 -13.95 16.74
CA ILE A 257 -10.94 -14.92 16.79
C ILE A 257 -11.89 -14.74 15.59
N THR A 258 -12.90 -15.59 15.46
CA THR A 258 -13.89 -15.51 14.37
C THR A 258 -15.32 -15.61 14.91
N LEU A 259 -15.84 -14.48 15.36
CA LEU A 259 -17.24 -14.25 15.72
C LEU A 259 -18.08 -13.93 14.47
N PRO A 260 -19.31 -14.46 14.37
CA PRO A 260 -20.29 -14.01 13.39
C PRO A 260 -20.68 -12.53 13.58
N VAL A 261 -20.64 -11.73 12.51
CA VAL A 261 -21.01 -10.29 12.56
C VAL A 261 -22.51 -10.12 12.36
N THR A 262 -23.29 -10.55 13.35
CA THR A 262 -24.77 -10.60 13.27
C THR A 262 -25.43 -9.29 13.71
N GLY A 263 -24.78 -8.53 14.60
CA GLY A 263 -25.39 -7.40 15.31
C GLY A 263 -26.29 -7.81 16.48
N ASN A 264 -26.38 -9.09 16.79
CA ASN A 264 -26.97 -9.58 18.04
C ASN A 264 -25.83 -9.84 19.01
N TYR A 265 -25.96 -9.35 20.25
CA TYR A 265 -24.97 -9.58 21.29
C TYR A 265 -25.35 -10.85 22.06
N ASP A 266 -24.73 -11.96 21.67
CA ASP A 266 -25.04 -13.29 22.21
C ASP A 266 -23.94 -13.81 23.16
N GLN A 267 -24.03 -15.09 23.53
CA GLN A 267 -23.08 -15.70 24.46
C GLN A 267 -21.65 -15.72 23.91
N GLN A 268 -21.45 -15.89 22.61
CA GLN A 268 -20.12 -15.91 22.01
C GLN A 268 -19.48 -14.53 22.06
N ASP A 269 -20.26 -13.48 21.83
CA ASP A 269 -19.79 -12.11 21.98
C ASP A 269 -19.46 -11.79 23.44
N PHE A 270 -20.31 -12.24 24.37
CA PHE A 270 -20.09 -12.09 25.80
C PHE A 270 -18.76 -12.73 26.24
N ASP A 271 -18.52 -13.98 25.83
CA ASP A 271 -17.29 -14.71 26.14
C ASP A 271 -16.06 -14.02 25.52
N ALA A 272 -16.20 -13.48 24.30
CA ALA A 272 -15.13 -12.72 23.66
C ALA A 272 -14.84 -11.38 24.34
N VAL A 273 -15.86 -10.68 24.84
CA VAL A 273 -15.65 -9.48 25.67
C VAL A 273 -14.94 -9.86 26.96
N GLN A 274 -15.25 -10.99 27.57
CA GLN A 274 -14.50 -11.45 28.75
C GLN A 274 -13.02 -11.69 28.43
N GLN A 275 -12.71 -12.32 27.30
CA GLN A 275 -11.32 -12.50 26.86
C GLN A 275 -10.60 -11.16 26.63
N PHE A 276 -11.29 -10.19 26.01
CA PHE A 276 -10.76 -8.84 25.85
C PHE A 276 -10.47 -8.15 27.18
N GLN A 277 -11.42 -8.22 28.12
CA GLN A 277 -11.27 -7.62 29.45
C GLN A 277 -10.11 -8.24 30.23
N ILE A 278 -9.90 -9.56 30.13
CA ILE A 278 -8.74 -10.23 30.74
C ILE A 278 -7.43 -9.78 30.06
N LYS A 279 -7.41 -9.71 28.72
CA LYS A 279 -6.23 -9.29 27.95
C LYS A 279 -5.76 -7.88 28.34
N TYR A 280 -6.70 -6.96 28.60
CA TYR A 280 -6.43 -5.58 28.99
C TYR A 280 -6.89 -5.28 30.43
N HIS A 281 -6.70 -6.25 31.32
CA HIS A 281 -7.20 -6.17 32.69
C HIS A 281 -6.69 -4.94 33.45
N SER A 282 -5.44 -4.52 33.24
CA SER A 282 -4.85 -3.38 33.93
C SER A 282 -5.58 -2.06 33.62
N GLU A 283 -6.05 -1.89 32.38
CA GLU A 283 -6.76 -0.69 31.95
C GLU A 283 -8.28 -0.80 32.11
N VAL A 284 -8.83 -2.01 31.95
CA VAL A 284 -10.27 -2.23 31.89
C VAL A 284 -10.87 -2.66 33.23
N LEU A 285 -10.22 -3.59 33.96
CA LEU A 285 -10.79 -4.25 35.14
C LEU A 285 -10.20 -3.73 36.45
N ALA A 286 -8.88 -3.53 36.53
CA ALA A 286 -8.19 -3.04 37.72
C ALA A 286 -8.79 -1.75 38.32
N PRO A 287 -9.26 -0.78 37.52
CA PRO A 287 -9.91 0.43 38.06
C PRO A 287 -11.17 0.18 38.88
N TRP A 288 -11.84 -0.95 38.67
CA TRP A 288 -13.07 -1.31 39.39
C TRP A 288 -12.80 -2.09 40.68
N VAL A 289 -11.58 -2.59 40.90
CA VAL A 289 -11.23 -3.37 42.11
C VAL A 289 -11.45 -2.56 43.39
N PRO A 290 -10.99 -1.29 43.49
CA PRO A 290 -11.29 -0.46 44.66
C PRO A 290 -12.79 -0.14 44.85
N LEU A 291 -13.61 -0.38 43.82
CA LEU A 291 -15.04 -0.09 43.82
C LEU A 291 -15.90 -1.34 44.00
N GLY A 292 -15.30 -2.52 44.22
CA GLY A 292 -16.01 -3.75 44.55
C GLY A 292 -15.92 -4.86 43.51
N LEU A 293 -15.18 -4.69 42.41
CA LEU A 293 -14.85 -5.82 41.54
C LEU A 293 -13.93 -6.79 42.31
N PRO A 294 -14.25 -8.10 42.39
CA PRO A 294 -13.51 -9.03 43.25
C PRO A 294 -12.00 -9.07 42.97
N THR A 295 -11.63 -9.11 41.70
CA THR A 295 -10.23 -9.05 41.23
C THR A 295 -10.17 -8.40 39.86
N GLU A 296 -9.00 -7.91 39.47
CA GLU A 296 -8.74 -7.46 38.10
C GLU A 296 -8.83 -8.60 37.06
N MET A 297 -8.98 -9.86 37.49
CA MET A 297 -9.19 -11.02 36.63
C MET A 297 -10.64 -11.53 36.66
N THR A 298 -11.59 -10.69 37.13
CA THR A 298 -13.02 -11.00 37.14
C THR A 298 -13.70 -10.26 35.99
N PRO A 299 -13.75 -10.82 34.77
CA PRO A 299 -14.39 -10.14 33.65
C PRO A 299 -15.92 -10.14 33.80
N THR A 300 -16.56 -9.07 33.33
CA THR A 300 -18.01 -8.89 33.40
C THR A 300 -18.72 -9.29 32.11
N GLY A 301 -17.99 -9.37 30.99
CA GLY A 301 -18.56 -9.57 29.66
C GLY A 301 -19.46 -8.41 29.22
N PHE A 302 -19.33 -7.24 29.86
CA PHE A 302 -20.07 -6.03 29.52
C PHE A 302 -19.16 -4.98 28.89
N VAL A 303 -19.62 -4.39 27.78
CA VAL A 303 -18.99 -3.20 27.21
C VAL A 303 -19.56 -1.98 27.90
N TYR A 304 -18.98 -1.71 29.07
CA TYR A 304 -19.31 -0.58 29.92
C TYR A 304 -18.09 0.34 30.11
N GLN A 305 -18.28 1.50 30.73
CA GLN A 305 -17.33 2.63 30.84
C GLN A 305 -15.87 2.37 30.44
N THR A 306 -15.10 1.60 31.22
CA THR A 306 -13.68 1.32 30.95
C THR A 306 -13.46 0.40 29.75
N THR A 307 -14.27 -0.65 29.57
CA THR A 307 -14.22 -1.50 28.36
C THR A 307 -14.46 -0.65 27.11
N LYS A 308 -15.52 0.19 27.11
CA LYS A 308 -15.85 1.06 25.98
C LYS A 308 -14.76 2.11 25.71
N TRP A 309 -14.28 2.76 26.77
CA TRP A 309 -13.19 3.73 26.70
C TRP A 309 -11.95 3.11 26.10
N TRP A 310 -11.53 1.94 26.57
CA TRP A 310 -10.32 1.29 26.09
C TRP A 310 -10.45 0.80 24.64
N ILE A 311 -11.62 0.30 24.24
CA ILE A 311 -11.91 0.01 22.83
C ILE A 311 -11.75 1.28 21.97
N ASN A 312 -12.27 2.41 22.42
CA ASN A 312 -12.15 3.67 21.70
C ASN A 312 -10.70 4.16 21.60
N GLU A 313 -9.93 4.08 22.69
CA GLU A 313 -8.50 4.40 22.70
C GLU A 313 -7.71 3.53 21.70
N LEU A 314 -7.93 2.21 21.72
CA LEU A 314 -7.27 1.28 20.80
C LEU A 314 -7.66 1.47 19.33
N GLN A 315 -8.84 2.05 19.07
CA GLN A 315 -9.29 2.34 17.71
C GLN A 315 -8.82 3.71 17.22
N CYS A 316 -8.54 4.63 18.14
CA CYS A 316 -7.84 5.85 17.78
C CYS A 316 -7.07 6.47 18.96
N GLU A 317 -5.77 6.23 18.98
CA GLU A 317 -4.84 6.78 19.99
C GLU A 317 -4.78 8.33 19.98
N THR A 318 -5.22 8.96 18.89
CA THR A 318 -5.28 10.44 18.79
C THR A 318 -6.54 11.06 19.41
N LEU A 319 -7.51 10.24 19.86
CA LEU A 319 -8.67 10.73 20.63
C LEU A 319 -8.25 11.31 21.99
N ASN A 320 -7.20 10.74 22.60
CA ASN A 320 -6.68 11.13 23.91
C ASN A 320 -7.80 11.25 24.96
N LEU A 321 -8.68 10.24 25.04
CA LEU A 321 -9.80 10.23 25.98
C LEU A 321 -9.27 10.09 27.40
N SER A 322 -9.68 11.02 28.27
CA SER A 322 -9.49 10.84 29.70
C SER A 322 -10.24 9.61 30.19
N MET A 323 -9.63 8.88 31.12
CA MET A 323 -10.26 7.76 31.81
C MET A 323 -11.62 8.16 32.40
N PRO A 324 -12.68 7.35 32.22
CA PRO A 324 -14.02 7.69 32.70
C PRO A 324 -14.10 7.72 34.22
N SER A 325 -14.91 8.63 34.76
CA SER A 325 -15.20 8.69 36.20
C SER A 325 -16.05 7.50 36.63
N LEU A 326 -15.51 6.65 37.49
CA LEU A 326 -16.18 5.43 37.96
C LEU A 326 -16.97 5.71 39.25
N ASN A 327 -18.17 5.15 39.38
CA ASN A 327 -18.94 5.22 40.62
C ASN A 327 -19.59 3.87 40.97
N VAL A 328 -19.84 3.67 42.27
CA VAL A 328 -20.27 2.39 42.85
C VAL A 328 -21.74 2.04 42.50
N TYR A 329 -22.55 3.02 42.10
CA TYR A 329 -23.98 2.85 41.80
C TYR A 329 -24.27 2.46 40.35
N GLN A 330 -23.23 2.31 39.52
CA GLN A 330 -23.35 2.05 38.09
C GLN A 330 -22.91 0.63 37.69
N GLN A 331 -22.68 -0.27 38.66
CA GLN A 331 -22.37 -1.68 38.42
C GLN A 331 -23.57 -2.47 37.90
#